data_AF-A0A7U9SFH0-F1
#
_entry.id   AF-A0A7U9SFH0-F1
#
_cell.length_a   1.000
_cell.length_b   1.000
_cell.length_c   1.000
_cell.angle_alpha   90.00
_cell.angle_beta   90.00
_cell.angle_gamma   90.00
#
_symmetry.space_group_name_H-M   'P 1'
#
loop_
_entity.id
_entity.type
_entity.pdbx_description
1 polymer ?
#
loop_
_entity_poly.entity_id
_entity_poly.type
_entity_poly.pdbx_seq_one_letter_code
_entity_poly.pdbx_strand_id
1 'polypeptide(L)'
;MWKLHGKKGVDYPDNQYEELSEKIEAALRKKMLGLIKNGENIILDFSFWNKESRDYYKKIIINAGGTVELIYLKASKETLKKRLRQRNLSLHANSPFVITDEILEHHYNGFQEPHGEGEIVLVQQSHGFTKVCKELGR
;
A
#
# COMPACT_ATOMS: atom_id res chain seq x y z
N MET A 1 -6.63 11.05 -3.41
CA MET A 1 -5.85 12.27 -3.12
C MET A 1 -5.69 13.14 -4.37
N TRP A 2 -4.74 12.83 -5.25
CA TRP A 2 -4.41 13.69 -6.41
C TRP A 2 -5.56 13.95 -7.39
N LYS A 3 -6.47 12.98 -7.59
CA LYS A 3 -7.65 13.16 -8.45
C LYS A 3 -8.66 14.18 -7.91
N LEU A 4 -8.73 14.35 -6.59
CA LEU A 4 -9.70 15.22 -5.93
C LEU A 4 -9.12 16.59 -5.59
N HIS A 5 -7.86 16.63 -5.16
CA HIS A 5 -7.22 17.85 -4.66
C HIS A 5 -6.03 18.31 -5.51
N GLY A 6 -5.64 17.57 -6.55
CA GLY A 6 -4.49 17.93 -7.37
C GLY A 6 -3.15 17.69 -6.68
N LYS A 7 -2.15 18.50 -7.01
CA LYS A 7 -0.75 18.40 -6.59
C LYS A 7 -0.48 19.22 -5.32
N LYS A 8 0.09 18.57 -4.32
CA LYS A 8 0.57 19.21 -3.08
C LYS A 8 1.58 20.32 -3.38
N GLY A 9 1.46 21.47 -2.71
CA GLY A 9 2.32 22.64 -2.91
C GLY A 9 2.00 23.43 -4.19
N VAL A 10 0.98 23.03 -4.95
CA VAL A 10 0.48 23.73 -6.14
C VAL A 10 -1.01 24.02 -5.97
N ASP A 11 -1.82 22.98 -5.80
CA ASP A 11 -3.29 23.09 -5.73
C ASP A 11 -3.80 23.22 -4.28
N TYR A 12 -3.00 22.84 -3.29
CA TYR A 12 -3.25 23.02 -1.86
C TYR A 12 -1.93 23.06 -1.08
N PRO A 13 -1.89 23.73 0.10
CA PRO A 13 -0.67 23.89 0.88
C PRO A 13 -0.24 22.59 1.56
N ASP A 14 1.07 22.45 1.79
CA ASP A 14 1.70 21.24 2.35
C ASP A 14 1.12 20.82 3.70
N ASN A 15 0.77 21.78 4.55
CA ASN A 15 0.21 21.53 5.88
C ASN A 15 -1.20 20.93 5.87
N GLN A 16 -1.89 20.94 4.73
CA GLN A 16 -3.22 20.32 4.57
C GLN A 16 -3.15 18.87 4.08
N TYR A 17 -1.97 18.37 3.68
CA TYR A 17 -1.85 17.04 3.09
C TYR A 17 -2.36 15.93 4.01
N GLU A 18 -1.95 15.96 5.27
CA GLU A 18 -2.30 14.93 6.25
C GLU A 18 -3.81 14.89 6.50
N GLU A 19 -4.41 16.03 6.81
CA GLU A 19 -5.86 16.15 7.03
C GLU A 19 -6.68 15.68 5.81
N LEU A 20 -6.27 16.08 4.60
CA LEU A 20 -6.95 15.66 3.37
C LEU A 20 -6.76 14.17 3.08
N SER A 21 -5.58 13.61 3.36
CA SER A 21 -5.31 12.19 3.23
C SER A 21 -6.19 11.37 4.16
N GLU A 22 -6.29 11.78 5.44
CA GLU A 22 -7.15 11.14 6.43
C GLU A 22 -8.64 11.16 6.03
N LYS A 23 -9.13 12.30 5.55
CA LYS A 23 -10.53 12.41 5.04
C LYS A 23 -10.79 11.47 3.88
N ILE A 24 -9.83 11.36 2.95
CA ILE A 24 -9.97 10.45 1.80
C ILE A 24 -9.90 9.00 2.24
N GLU A 25 -8.97 8.64 3.13
CA GLU A 25 -8.87 7.28 3.66
C GLU A 25 -10.15 6.88 4.41
N ALA A 26 -10.72 7.78 5.21
CA ALA A 26 -12.00 7.55 5.87
C ALA A 26 -13.14 7.33 4.86
N ALA A 27 -13.20 8.13 3.80
CA ALA A 27 -14.19 7.98 2.74
C ALA A 27 -14.03 6.65 1.96
N LEU A 28 -12.78 6.27 1.63
CA LEU A 28 -12.46 5.01 0.98
C LEU A 28 -12.81 3.82 1.89
N ARG A 29 -12.53 3.90 3.19
CA ARG A 29 -12.91 2.88 4.17
C ARG A 29 -14.43 2.73 4.28
N LYS A 30 -15.19 3.83 4.30
CA LYS A 30 -16.66 3.77 4.27
C LYS A 30 -17.17 3.11 2.99
N LYS A 31 -16.60 3.47 1.84
CA LYS A 31 -16.96 2.88 0.54
C LYS A 31 -16.66 1.38 0.51
N MET A 32 -15.47 0.98 0.95
CA MET A 32 -15.04 -0.40 1.08
C MET A 32 -16.04 -1.24 1.88
N LEU A 33 -16.45 -0.78 3.07
CA LEU A 33 -17.42 -1.50 3.91
C LEU A 33 -18.79 -1.63 3.23
N GLY A 34 -19.23 -0.62 2.48
CA GLY A 34 -20.47 -0.71 1.69
C GLY A 34 -20.40 -1.75 0.58
N LEU A 35 -19.28 -1.81 -0.14
CA LEU A 35 -19.05 -2.79 -1.20
C LEU A 35 -19.02 -4.23 -0.65
N ILE A 36 -18.32 -4.47 0.46
CA ILE A 36 -18.27 -5.78 1.12
C ILE A 36 -19.68 -6.24 1.50
N LYS A 37 -20.48 -5.37 2.11
CA LYS A 37 -21.87 -5.70 2.50
C LYS A 37 -22.77 -6.04 1.31
N ASN A 38 -22.44 -5.55 0.12
CA ASN A 38 -23.14 -5.85 -1.12
C ASN A 38 -22.61 -7.13 -1.81
N GLY A 39 -21.63 -7.82 -1.21
CA GLY A 39 -21.02 -9.04 -1.77
C GLY A 39 -19.98 -8.79 -2.88
N GLU A 40 -19.50 -7.55 -3.01
CA GLU A 40 -18.55 -7.19 -4.06
C GLU A 40 -17.10 -7.56 -3.70
N ASN A 41 -16.34 -7.99 -4.70
CA ASN A 41 -14.90 -8.22 -4.57
C ASN A 41 -14.12 -6.90 -4.71
N ILE A 42 -13.17 -6.66 -3.82
CA ILE A 42 -12.42 -5.40 -3.75
C ILE A 42 -10.92 -5.65 -3.62
N ILE A 43 -10.12 -4.75 -4.19
CA ILE A 43 -8.66 -4.68 -3.98
C ILE A 43 -8.35 -3.40 -3.23
N LEU A 44 -7.64 -3.52 -2.11
CA LEU A 44 -7.13 -2.38 -1.34
C LEU A 44 -5.65 -2.22 -1.64
N ASP A 45 -5.29 -1.08 -2.24
CA ASP A 45 -3.91 -0.71 -2.54
C ASP A 45 -3.47 0.46 -1.63
N PHE A 46 -3.26 0.12 -0.35
CA PHE A 46 -2.63 1.00 0.63
C PHE A 46 -1.26 0.43 1.02
N SER A 47 -0.45 1.23 1.71
CA SER A 47 0.91 0.81 2.08
C SER A 47 0.96 -0.40 3.01
N PHE A 48 0.00 -0.53 3.94
CA PHE A 48 -0.10 -1.62 4.93
C PHE A 48 1.25 -1.98 5.58
N TRP A 49 2.06 -0.95 5.85
CA TRP A 49 3.49 -1.08 6.14
C TRP A 49 3.79 -1.66 7.53
N ASN A 50 2.84 -1.55 8.47
CA ASN A 50 2.94 -2.11 9.81
C ASN A 50 1.86 -3.17 10.06
N LYS A 51 2.15 -4.09 11.00
CA LYS A 51 1.26 -5.19 11.36
C LYS A 51 -0.07 -4.69 11.94
N GLU A 52 -0.03 -3.64 12.76
CA GLU A 52 -1.22 -3.07 13.39
C GLU A 52 -2.28 -2.63 12.36
N SER A 53 -1.85 -1.95 11.29
CA SER A 53 -2.73 -1.54 10.20
C SER A 53 -3.32 -2.74 9.46
N ARG A 54 -2.52 -3.78 9.21
CA ARG A 54 -3.00 -5.03 8.57
C ARG A 54 -4.04 -5.72 9.45
N ASP A 55 -3.79 -5.84 10.75
CA ASP A 55 -4.71 -6.45 11.70
C ASP A 55 -6.02 -5.65 11.81
N TYR A 56 -5.94 -4.32 11.86
CA TYR A 56 -7.09 -3.43 11.88
C TYR A 56 -7.98 -3.64 10.65
N TYR A 57 -7.39 -3.63 9.45
CA TYR A 57 -8.15 -3.81 8.21
C TYR A 57 -8.73 -5.22 8.10
N LYS A 58 -7.97 -6.26 8.47
CA LYS A 58 -8.50 -7.64 8.54
C LYS A 58 -9.74 -7.71 9.43
N LYS A 59 -9.67 -7.13 10.63
CA LYS A 59 -10.78 -7.14 11.60
C LYS A 59 -12.03 -6.46 11.06
N ILE A 60 -11.92 -5.26 10.48
CA ILE A 60 -13.10 -4.54 9.99
C ILE A 60 -13.73 -5.20 8.75
N ILE A 61 -12.93 -5.86 7.90
CA ILE A 61 -13.44 -6.59 6.73
C ILE A 61 -14.21 -7.84 7.20
N ILE A 62 -13.63 -8.63 8.10
CA ILE A 62 -14.27 -9.81 8.68
C ILE A 62 -15.57 -9.43 9.39
N ASN A 63 -15.56 -8.36 10.19
CA ASN A 63 -16.76 -7.87 10.88
C ASN A 63 -17.85 -7.36 9.92
N ALA A 64 -17.49 -6.98 8.70
CA ALA A 64 -18.44 -6.59 7.65
C ALA A 64 -18.97 -7.79 6.85
N GLY A 65 -18.54 -9.02 7.17
CA GLY A 65 -18.94 -10.26 6.49
C GLY A 65 -18.04 -10.65 5.33
N GLY A 66 -16.89 -9.98 5.14
CA GLY A 66 -15.93 -10.29 4.07
C GLY A 66 -14.86 -11.30 4.48
N THR A 67 -14.21 -11.90 3.49
CA THR A 67 -12.96 -12.65 3.64
C THR A 67 -11.76 -11.80 3.21
N VAL A 68 -10.56 -12.14 3.68
CA VAL A 68 -9.35 -11.35 3.41
C VAL A 68 -8.24 -12.23 2.89
N GLU A 69 -7.62 -11.81 1.79
CA GLU A 69 -6.33 -12.32 1.33
C GLU A 69 -5.28 -11.21 1.45
N LEU A 70 -4.17 -11.51 2.12
CA LEU A 70 -3.04 -10.58 2.22
C LEU A 70 -2.01 -10.93 1.14
N ILE A 71 -1.85 -10.08 0.13
CA ILE A 71 -0.85 -10.25 -0.92
C ILE A 71 0.38 -9.40 -0.60
N TYR A 72 1.54 -10.04 -0.40
CA TYR A 72 2.81 -9.36 -0.18
C TYR A 72 3.68 -9.39 -1.44
N LEU A 73 3.83 -8.23 -2.09
CA LEU A 73 4.66 -8.06 -3.29
C LEU A 73 6.13 -7.84 -2.93
N LYS A 74 6.86 -8.90 -2.58
CA LYS A 74 8.25 -8.86 -2.12
C LYS A 74 9.23 -8.50 -3.25
N ALA A 75 9.95 -7.38 -3.11
CA ALA A 75 11.00 -6.96 -4.04
C ALA A 75 12.32 -6.73 -3.31
N SER A 76 13.45 -6.93 -4.01
CA SER A 76 14.76 -6.60 -3.46
C SER A 76 14.93 -5.08 -3.35
N LYS A 77 15.79 -4.63 -2.43
CA LYS A 77 16.12 -3.21 -2.27
C LYS A 77 16.74 -2.62 -3.54
N GLU A 78 17.57 -3.37 -4.27
CA GLU A 78 18.10 -2.91 -5.57
C GLU A 78 16.97 -2.70 -6.59
N THR A 79 15.97 -3.58 -6.60
CA THR A 79 14.80 -3.47 -7.48
C THR A 79 13.98 -2.22 -7.15
N LEU A 80 13.75 -1.95 -5.85
CA LEU A 80 13.07 -0.72 -5.40
C LEU A 80 13.85 0.53 -5.82
N LYS A 81 15.18 0.56 -5.58
CA LYS A 81 16.05 1.67 -6.01
C LYS A 81 15.97 1.91 -7.52
N LYS A 82 16.06 0.87 -8.34
CA LYS A 82 15.98 0.97 -9.80
C LYS A 82 14.65 1.58 -10.25
N ARG A 83 13.53 1.14 -9.68
CA ARG A 83 12.19 1.65 -10.01
C ARG A 83 12.01 3.10 -9.56
N LEU A 84 12.49 3.46 -8.38
CA LEU A 84 12.45 4.83 -7.89
C LEU A 84 13.29 5.77 -8.75
N ARG A 85 14.47 5.36 -9.20
CA ARG A 85 15.26 6.15 -10.16
C ARG A 85 14.47 6.48 -11.42
N GLN A 86 13.76 5.51 -12.00
CA GLN A 86 12.90 5.75 -13.17
C GLN A 86 11.70 6.64 -12.85
N ARG A 87 11.03 6.40 -11.73
CA ARG A 87 9.88 7.21 -11.29
C ARG A 87 10.27 8.67 -11.03
N ASN A 88 11.45 8.90 -10.45
CA ASN A 88 11.96 10.24 -10.16
C ASN A 88 12.29 11.06 -11.41
N LEU A 89 12.38 10.45 -12.60
CA LEU A 89 12.57 11.17 -13.87
C LEU A 89 11.35 12.01 -14.28
N SER A 90 10.16 11.72 -13.72
CA SER A 90 8.92 12.43 -14.07
C SER A 90 8.10 12.71 -12.82
N LEU A 91 8.08 13.98 -12.39
CA LEU A 91 7.24 14.43 -11.28
C LEU A 91 5.87 14.90 -11.79
N HIS A 92 4.80 14.43 -11.15
CA HIS A 92 3.42 14.78 -11.47
C HIS A 92 2.53 14.64 -10.23
N ALA A 93 1.23 14.91 -10.32
CA ALA A 93 0.36 14.94 -9.15
C ALA A 93 0.32 13.62 -8.34
N ASN A 94 0.57 12.47 -8.99
CA ASN A 94 0.65 11.14 -8.35
C ASN A 94 2.09 10.74 -7.96
N SER A 95 3.08 11.59 -8.24
CA SER A 95 4.47 11.47 -7.76
C SER A 95 5.03 12.89 -7.54
N PRO A 96 4.51 13.63 -6.54
CA PRO A 96 4.74 15.07 -6.46
C PRO A 96 6.14 15.46 -6.00
N PHE A 97 6.94 14.51 -5.49
CA PHE A 97 8.30 14.72 -5.02
C PHE A 97 9.20 13.52 -5.36
N VAL A 98 10.51 13.79 -5.36
CA VAL A 98 11.56 12.79 -5.54
C VAL A 98 11.67 11.95 -4.27
N ILE A 99 11.68 10.61 -4.41
CA ILE A 99 12.01 9.71 -3.31
C ILE A 99 13.51 9.45 -3.37
N THR A 100 14.27 10.04 -2.44
CA THR A 100 15.72 9.88 -2.35
C THR A 100 16.11 8.51 -1.78
N ASP A 101 17.39 8.16 -1.89
CA ASP A 101 17.92 6.96 -1.25
C ASP A 101 17.75 7.01 0.27
N GLU A 102 17.84 8.20 0.92
CA GLU A 102 17.60 8.32 2.37
C GLU A 102 16.12 8.07 2.72
N ILE A 103 15.18 8.61 1.93
CA ILE A 103 13.75 8.38 2.15
C ILE A 103 13.41 6.90 1.97
N LEU A 104 13.96 6.27 0.94
CA LEU A 104 13.81 4.82 0.74
C LEU A 104 14.36 4.05 1.94
N GLU A 105 15.56 4.39 2.42
CA GLU A 105 16.20 3.73 3.55
C GLU A 105 15.33 3.79 4.80
N HIS A 106 14.81 4.98 5.12
CA HIS A 106 13.93 5.22 6.25
C HIS A 106 12.68 4.32 6.18
N HIS A 107 11.98 4.30 5.04
CA HIS A 107 10.77 3.50 4.88
C HIS A 107 11.06 2.00 4.83
N TYR A 108 12.18 1.59 4.23
CA TYR A 108 12.58 0.19 4.15
C TYR A 108 12.86 -0.38 5.54
N ASN A 109 13.55 0.38 6.40
CA ASN A 109 13.88 -0.04 7.75
C ASN A 109 12.67 0.03 8.71
N GLY A 110 11.69 0.90 8.44
CA GLY A 110 10.44 0.96 9.19
C GLY A 110 9.40 -0.08 8.77
N PHE A 111 9.55 -0.71 7.60
CA PHE A 111 8.59 -1.69 7.08
C PHE A 111 8.59 -2.97 7.92
N GLN A 112 7.44 -3.32 8.47
CA GLN A 112 7.24 -4.58 9.18
C GLN A 112 6.80 -5.65 8.19
N GLU A 113 7.77 -6.37 7.62
CA GLU A 113 7.53 -7.44 6.65
C GLU A 113 6.51 -8.45 7.20
N PRO A 114 5.43 -8.75 6.46
CA PRO A 114 4.43 -9.70 6.93
C PRO A 114 5.03 -11.09 7.06
N HIS A 115 4.80 -11.71 8.20
CA HIS A 115 5.37 -13.03 8.51
C HIS A 115 4.41 -13.84 9.37
N GLY A 116 3.86 -14.92 8.79
CA GLY A 116 2.96 -15.82 9.53
C GLY A 116 1.56 -15.21 9.74
N GLU A 117 1.16 -14.30 8.86
CA GLU A 117 -0.08 -13.54 8.90
C GLU A 117 -1.13 -14.07 7.90
N GLY A 118 -0.86 -15.22 7.27
CA GLY A 118 -1.64 -15.74 6.14
C GLY A 118 -1.30 -15.05 4.81
N GLU A 119 -0.11 -14.46 4.71
CA GLU A 119 0.33 -13.76 3.51
C GLU A 119 0.62 -14.71 2.33
N ILE A 120 0.14 -14.33 1.15
CA ILE A 120 0.62 -14.88 -0.12
C ILE A 120 1.80 -14.02 -0.57
N VAL A 121 3.00 -14.58 -0.56
CA VAL A 121 4.21 -13.87 -0.97
C VAL A 121 4.42 -14.03 -2.47
N LEU A 122 4.45 -12.90 -3.19
CA LEU A 122 4.80 -12.82 -4.60
C LEU A 122 6.16 -12.13 -4.72
N VAL A 123 7.20 -12.92 -5.00
CA VAL A 123 8.54 -12.39 -5.21
C VAL A 123 8.63 -11.79 -6.60
N GLN A 124 8.97 -10.51 -6.66
CA GLN A 124 9.06 -9.75 -7.89
C GLN A 124 10.39 -10.00 -8.59
N GLN A 125 10.33 -10.37 -9.87
CA GLN A 125 11.47 -10.55 -10.75
C GLN A 125 11.44 -9.49 -11.86
N SER A 126 12.50 -9.45 -12.67
CA SER A 126 12.61 -8.51 -13.80
C SER A 126 11.51 -8.68 -14.85
N HIS A 127 10.92 -9.87 -14.99
CA HIS A 127 9.92 -10.19 -16.03
C HIS A 127 8.61 -10.78 -15.47
N GLY A 128 8.33 -10.64 -14.17
CA GLY A 128 7.10 -11.19 -13.58
C GLY A 128 7.18 -11.42 -12.08
N PHE A 129 6.39 -12.37 -11.58
CA PHE A 129 6.32 -12.73 -10.16
C PHE A 129 6.42 -14.24 -9.98
N THR A 130 7.08 -14.68 -8.91
CA THR A 130 7.03 -16.06 -8.45
C THR A 130 6.27 -16.12 -7.14
N LYS A 131 5.21 -16.93 -7.09
CA LYS A 131 4.48 -17.21 -5.85
C LYS A 131 5.35 -18.13 -4.98
N VAL A 132 5.64 -17.71 -3.76
CA VAL A 132 6.29 -18.56 -2.76
C VAL A 132 5.19 -19.22 -1.95
N CYS A 133 4.95 -20.50 -2.22
CA CYS A 133 4.15 -21.34 -1.33
C CYS A 133 5.06 -21.71 -0.15
N LYS A 134 4.79 -21.19 1.06
CA LYS A 134 5.35 -21.82 2.25
C LYS A 134 4.73 -23.23 2.31
N GLU A 135 5.56 -24.27 2.24
CA GLU A 135 5.10 -25.60 2.63
C GLU A 135 4.57 -25.46 4.06
N LEU A 136 3.29 -25.83 4.26
CA LEU A 136 2.76 -26.05 5.60
C LEU A 136 3.60 -27.18 6.18
N GLY A 137 4.60 -26.82 6.99
CA GLY A 137 5.36 -27.77 7.78
C GLY A 137 4.38 -28.67 8.51
N ARG A 138 4.46 -29.97 8.21
CA ARG A 138 3.72 -31.03 8.89
C ARG A 138 4.07 -31.07 10.37
#